data_AF-A0A1Y1RSR4-F1
#
_entry.id   AF-A0A1Y1RSR4-F1
#
_cell.length_a   1.000
_cell.length_b   1.000
_cell.length_c   1.000
_cell.angle_alpha   90.00
_cell.angle_beta   90.00
_cell.angle_gamma   90.00
#
_symmetry.space_group_name_H-M   'P 1'
#
loop_
_entity.id
_entity.type
_entity.pdbx_description
1 polymer ?
#
loop_
_entity_poly.entity_id
_entity_poly.type
_entity_poly.pdbx_seq_one_letter_code
_entity_poly.pdbx_strand_id
1 'polypeptide(L)'
;MSNFEVIIEDYYTKLQSLKFSGEIVFMLMSSTFKDSFDKYFKEENKGAEIPKEEEVTEPENDSITMTYREYQRFKTLTNGIDILPKSLLVSAVSIYDVFISKIIEEFFMCKPDALSMINQDIKFSELSTFTSIEEAKKHLIWREIDLLLRNSHIEHLKWLEKKCKINGLTTDNKWLLNFIEVTERRNLFVHNDGIVNKQYIGVCEENGVDVSHLNEQERLKCDKEYFNKAFSVLYEFGILLAHTLWRKLLPEEIDQANNFIHDQSVNMIIDGNLDSVIEILTYFKDKLSRQLDEESLMIIDINLAQTYKWKGDQEKCEELLNKRKWMTYNNKYKLAYYCLMNDYENSAKILKILDEQEEIDKDQIRNWPLFKEARTNETFQNSFQEKFGEPI
;
A
#
# COMPACT_ATOMS: atom_id res chain seq x y z
N MET A 1 7.42 15.36 19.07
CA MET A 1 7.36 14.03 18.46
C MET A 1 6.38 14.18 17.33
N SER A 2 6.85 14.00 16.11
CA SER A 2 6.02 14.16 14.92
C SER A 2 4.94 13.09 14.84
N ASN A 3 3.90 13.34 14.04
CA ASN A 3 2.86 12.35 13.79
C ASN A 3 3.11 11.51 12.54
N PHE A 4 4.32 11.52 11.96
CA PHE A 4 4.59 10.78 10.72
C PHE A 4 4.29 9.29 10.86
N GLU A 5 4.72 8.64 11.95
CA GLU A 5 4.41 7.23 12.21
C GLU A 5 2.90 6.97 12.18
N VAL A 6 2.13 7.74 12.97
CA VAL A 6 0.66 7.62 13.06
C VAL A 6 -0.01 7.87 11.71
N ILE A 7 0.46 8.86 10.94
CA ILE A 7 -0.09 9.19 9.62
C ILE A 7 0.14 8.04 8.65
N ILE A 8 1.35 7.45 8.64
CA ILE A 8 1.69 6.36 7.73
C ILE A 8 0.97 5.08 8.14
N GLU A 9 0.88 4.75 9.43
CA GLU A 9 0.15 3.58 9.93
C GLU A 9 -1.34 3.64 9.61
N ASP A 10 -1.98 4.80 9.85
CA ASP A 10 -3.40 5.01 9.53
C ASP A 10 -3.65 4.87 8.02
N TYR A 11 -2.76 5.45 7.20
CA TYR A 11 -2.83 5.33 5.74
C TYR A 11 -2.69 3.88 5.27
N TYR A 12 -1.66 3.18 5.77
CA TYR A 12 -1.41 1.79 5.43
C TYR A 12 -2.59 0.90 5.81
N THR A 13 -3.02 0.98 7.06
CA THR A 13 -4.08 0.12 7.61
C THR A 13 -5.38 0.27 6.82
N LYS A 14 -5.74 1.51 6.45
CA LYS A 14 -6.94 1.77 5.64
C LYS A 14 -6.82 1.23 4.23
N LEU A 15 -5.69 1.44 3.55
CA LEU A 15 -5.47 0.88 2.22
C LEU A 15 -5.46 -0.65 2.23
N GLN A 16 -4.78 -1.26 3.20
CA GLN A 16 -4.72 -2.71 3.33
C GLN A 16 -6.11 -3.31 3.62
N SER A 17 -6.91 -2.65 4.46
CA SER A 17 -8.30 -3.05 4.72
C SER A 17 -9.17 -3.02 3.46
N LEU A 18 -9.03 -1.98 2.63
CA LEU A 18 -9.73 -1.91 1.34
C LEU A 18 -9.23 -2.95 0.34
N LYS A 19 -7.91 -3.20 0.29
CA LYS A 19 -7.33 -4.24 -0.57
C LYS A 19 -7.91 -5.61 -0.22
N PHE A 20 -7.90 -5.98 1.05
CA PHE A 20 -8.49 -7.23 1.54
C PHE A 20 -9.98 -7.34 1.22
N SER A 21 -10.72 -6.23 1.39
CA SER A 21 -12.14 -6.17 0.99
C SER A 21 -12.33 -6.41 -0.51
N GLY A 22 -11.45 -5.83 -1.34
CA GLY A 22 -11.43 -6.06 -2.78
C GLY A 22 -11.11 -7.50 -3.15
N GLU A 23 -10.16 -8.15 -2.47
CA GLU A 23 -9.83 -9.55 -2.70
C GLU A 23 -11.02 -10.48 -2.41
N ILE A 24 -11.78 -10.22 -1.35
CA ILE A 24 -13.03 -10.93 -1.05
C ILE A 24 -14.05 -10.71 -2.17
N VAL A 25 -14.21 -9.45 -2.61
CA VAL A 25 -15.11 -9.09 -3.71
C VAL A 25 -14.71 -9.87 -4.97
N PHE A 26 -13.43 -9.89 -5.37
CA PHE A 26 -12.97 -10.66 -6.52
C PHE A 26 -13.13 -12.18 -6.35
N MET A 27 -12.95 -12.70 -5.13
CA MET A 27 -13.17 -14.13 -4.84
C MET A 27 -14.63 -14.51 -5.08
N LEU A 28 -15.57 -13.73 -4.56
CA LEU A 28 -17.01 -13.94 -4.75
C LEU A 28 -17.43 -13.79 -6.22
N MET A 29 -16.71 -12.98 -6.99
CA MET A 29 -17.02 -12.70 -8.40
C MET A 29 -16.30 -13.63 -9.39
N SER A 30 -15.53 -14.61 -8.92
CA SER A 30 -14.79 -15.55 -9.76
C SER A 30 -15.71 -16.41 -10.64
N SER A 31 -15.20 -16.88 -11.79
CA SER A 31 -15.95 -17.69 -12.76
C SER A 31 -16.62 -18.90 -12.13
N THR A 32 -15.99 -19.50 -11.11
CA THR A 32 -16.54 -20.61 -10.33
C THR A 32 -17.90 -20.27 -9.70
N PHE A 33 -18.08 -19.05 -9.18
CA PHE A 33 -19.36 -18.62 -8.61
C PHE A 33 -20.41 -18.43 -9.71
N LYS A 34 -20.01 -17.83 -10.83
CA LYS A 34 -20.88 -17.63 -12.00
C LYS A 34 -21.35 -18.96 -12.59
N ASP A 35 -20.43 -19.90 -12.82
CA ASP A 35 -20.73 -21.22 -13.35
C ASP A 35 -21.57 -22.06 -12.39
N SER A 36 -21.31 -21.94 -11.08
CA SER A 36 -22.12 -22.59 -10.04
C SER A 36 -23.55 -22.07 -10.04
N PHE A 37 -23.72 -20.76 -10.22
CA PHE A 37 -25.05 -20.16 -10.32
C PHE A 37 -25.77 -20.56 -11.62
N ASP A 38 -25.10 -20.48 -12.77
CA ASP A 38 -25.68 -20.87 -14.06
C ASP A 38 -26.10 -22.34 -14.05
N LYS A 39 -25.33 -23.20 -13.39
CA LYS A 39 -25.66 -24.62 -13.18
C LYS A 39 -26.87 -24.78 -12.25
N TYR A 40 -26.86 -24.13 -11.09
CA TYR A 40 -28.00 -24.12 -10.16
C TYR A 40 -29.29 -23.65 -10.84
N PHE A 41 -29.22 -22.58 -11.62
CA PHE A 41 -30.35 -22.03 -12.36
C PHE A 41 -30.91 -23.03 -13.38
N LYS A 42 -30.05 -23.72 -14.14
CA LYS A 42 -30.49 -24.76 -15.09
C LYS A 42 -31.11 -25.98 -14.38
N GLU A 43 -30.57 -26.36 -13.22
CA GLU A 43 -31.06 -27.51 -12.44
C GLU A 43 -32.43 -27.25 -11.80
N GLU A 44 -32.63 -26.10 -11.15
CA GLU A 44 -33.92 -25.69 -10.55
C GLU A 44 -35.01 -25.49 -11.60
N ASN A 45 -34.65 -25.03 -12.80
CA ASN A 45 -35.62 -24.65 -13.83
C ASN A 45 -35.77 -25.67 -14.95
N LYS A 46 -35.46 -26.95 -14.68
CA LYS A 46 -35.63 -28.07 -15.62
C LYS A 46 -35.02 -27.81 -17.00
N GLY A 47 -33.89 -27.11 -17.07
CA GLY A 47 -33.19 -26.81 -18.32
C GLY A 47 -33.80 -25.69 -19.17
N ALA A 48 -34.62 -24.80 -18.59
CA ALA A 48 -35.06 -23.58 -19.28
C ALA A 48 -33.86 -22.77 -19.79
N GLU A 49 -33.89 -22.37 -21.07
CA GLU A 49 -32.87 -21.52 -21.65
C GLU A 49 -32.95 -20.10 -21.07
N ILE A 50 -31.78 -19.49 -20.84
CA ILE A 50 -31.68 -18.11 -20.35
C ILE A 50 -32.28 -17.18 -21.43
N PRO A 51 -33.34 -16.39 -21.14
CA PRO A 51 -33.97 -15.53 -22.13
C PRO A 51 -32.97 -14.52 -22.71
N LYS A 52 -32.99 -14.33 -24.04
CA LYS A 52 -32.22 -13.27 -24.71
C LYS A 52 -32.83 -11.91 -24.43
N GLU A 53 -32.00 -10.89 -24.30
CA GLU A 53 -32.35 -9.53 -23.80
C GLU A 53 -33.52 -8.83 -24.50
N GLU A 54 -33.86 -9.23 -25.73
CA GLU A 54 -34.84 -8.53 -26.57
C GLU A 54 -36.22 -9.20 -26.65
N GLU A 55 -36.42 -10.38 -26.06
CA GLU A 55 -37.72 -11.08 -26.06
C GLU A 55 -38.32 -11.12 -24.65
N VAL A 56 -38.96 -10.02 -24.23
CA VAL A 56 -39.74 -10.00 -22.99
C VAL A 56 -41.21 -9.80 -23.33
N THR A 57 -41.94 -10.91 -23.41
CA THR A 57 -43.40 -10.93 -23.22
C THR A 57 -43.69 -11.56 -21.85
N GLU A 58 -44.73 -11.07 -21.18
CA GLU A 58 -45.11 -11.47 -19.82
C GLU A 58 -45.21 -13.00 -19.69
N PRO A 59 -44.55 -13.62 -18.69
CA PRO A 59 -44.57 -15.07 -18.56
C PRO A 59 -45.94 -15.57 -18.07
N GLU A 60 -46.46 -16.61 -18.73
CA GLU A 60 -47.82 -17.17 -18.53
C GLU A 60 -48.03 -17.93 -17.20
N ASN A 61 -47.04 -18.03 -16.29
CA ASN A 61 -47.16 -18.78 -15.02
C ASN A 61 -46.28 -18.25 -13.86
N ASP A 62 -46.73 -18.45 -12.62
CA ASP A 62 -46.10 -18.02 -11.35
C ASP A 62 -44.70 -18.61 -11.12
N SER A 63 -44.45 -19.87 -11.52
CA SER A 63 -43.11 -20.48 -11.33
C SER A 63 -42.05 -19.81 -12.21
N ILE A 64 -42.38 -19.51 -13.47
CA ILE A 64 -41.50 -18.80 -14.42
C ILE A 64 -41.24 -17.38 -13.94
N THR A 65 -42.23 -16.74 -13.30
CA THR A 65 -42.09 -15.41 -12.70
C THR A 65 -41.12 -15.38 -11.52
N MET A 66 -41.10 -16.40 -10.65
CA MET A 66 -40.12 -16.51 -9.56
C MET A 66 -38.70 -16.74 -10.09
N THR A 67 -38.54 -17.68 -11.04
CA THR A 67 -37.29 -17.96 -11.74
C THR A 67 -36.69 -16.73 -12.40
N TYR A 68 -37.51 -15.95 -13.12
CA TYR A 68 -37.06 -14.73 -13.77
C TYR A 68 -36.59 -13.67 -12.78
N ARG A 69 -37.26 -13.54 -11.62
CA ARG A 69 -36.81 -12.65 -10.54
C ARG A 69 -35.44 -13.06 -9.99
N GLU A 70 -35.18 -14.35 -9.85
CA GLU A 70 -33.86 -14.85 -9.41
C GLU A 70 -32.77 -14.61 -10.44
N TYR A 71 -33.06 -14.84 -11.73
CA TYR A 71 -32.16 -14.47 -12.82
C TYR A 71 -31.86 -12.96 -12.83
N GLN A 72 -32.88 -12.10 -12.68
CA GLN A 72 -32.68 -10.66 -12.63
C GLN A 72 -31.90 -10.21 -11.39
N ARG A 73 -32.10 -10.86 -10.24
CA ARG A 73 -31.27 -10.65 -9.04
C ARG A 73 -29.81 -11.02 -9.30
N PHE A 74 -29.57 -12.13 -9.98
CA PHE A 74 -28.22 -12.52 -10.36
C PHE A 74 -27.60 -11.57 -11.39
N LYS A 75 -28.35 -11.15 -12.41
CA LYS A 75 -27.89 -10.14 -13.37
C LYS A 75 -27.53 -8.83 -12.67
N THR A 76 -28.34 -8.43 -11.68
CA THR A 76 -28.07 -7.27 -10.82
C THR A 76 -26.79 -7.46 -10.00
N LEU A 77 -26.58 -8.66 -9.42
CA LEU A 77 -25.34 -9.02 -8.74
C LEU A 77 -24.14 -8.97 -9.69
N THR A 78 -24.29 -9.45 -10.92
CA THR A 78 -23.23 -9.41 -11.94
C THR A 78 -22.93 -8.00 -12.42
N ASN A 79 -23.89 -7.09 -12.45
CA ASN A 79 -23.63 -5.67 -12.73
C ASN A 79 -22.80 -5.02 -11.60
N GLY A 80 -22.95 -5.50 -10.36
CA GLY A 80 -22.09 -5.13 -9.24
C GLY A 80 -20.61 -5.46 -9.47
N ILE A 81 -20.31 -6.43 -10.35
CA ILE A 81 -18.93 -6.87 -10.63
C ILE A 81 -18.09 -5.77 -11.26
N ASP A 82 -18.69 -4.94 -12.10
CA ASP A 82 -17.98 -3.83 -12.74
C ASP A 82 -17.95 -2.57 -11.88
N ILE A 83 -18.85 -2.45 -10.90
CA ILE A 83 -19.02 -1.24 -10.08
C ILE A 83 -18.16 -1.31 -8.81
N LEU A 84 -18.19 -2.43 -8.09
CA LEU A 84 -17.56 -2.53 -6.77
C LEU A 84 -16.05 -2.29 -6.80
N PRO A 85 -15.25 -2.91 -7.70
CA PRO A 85 -13.82 -2.63 -7.76
C PRO A 85 -13.50 -1.17 -8.07
N LYS A 86 -14.28 -0.53 -8.97
CA LYS A 86 -14.13 0.90 -9.26
C LYS A 86 -14.40 1.75 -8.02
N SER A 87 -15.47 1.46 -7.29
CA SER A 87 -15.80 2.16 -6.04
C SER A 87 -14.71 2.01 -4.98
N LEU A 88 -14.15 0.81 -4.84
CA LEU A 88 -13.03 0.55 -3.92
C LEU A 88 -11.77 1.33 -4.34
N LEU A 89 -11.46 1.41 -5.63
CA LEU A 89 -10.35 2.25 -6.11
C LEU A 89 -10.60 3.73 -5.84
N VAL A 90 -11.83 4.22 -6.07
CA VAL A 90 -12.21 5.59 -5.72
C VAL A 90 -11.96 5.86 -4.24
N SER A 91 -12.39 4.94 -3.36
CA SER A 91 -12.12 5.03 -1.92
C SER A 91 -10.64 4.98 -1.57
N ALA A 92 -9.83 4.19 -2.29
CA ALA A 92 -8.39 4.13 -2.08
C ALA A 92 -7.69 5.47 -2.38
N VAL A 93 -8.06 6.12 -3.48
CA VAL A 93 -7.53 7.48 -3.77
C VAL A 93 -8.07 8.50 -2.78
N SER A 94 -9.32 8.38 -2.31
CA SER A 94 -9.81 9.25 -1.23
C SER A 94 -9.05 9.07 0.09
N ILE A 95 -8.59 7.86 0.41
CA ILE A 95 -7.68 7.63 1.55
C ILE A 95 -6.35 8.35 1.33
N TYR A 96 -5.82 8.32 0.09
CA TYR A 96 -4.65 9.14 -0.27
C TYR A 96 -4.91 10.64 -0.10
N ASP A 97 -6.08 11.15 -0.52
CA ASP A 97 -6.47 12.56 -0.38
C ASP A 97 -6.49 12.99 1.11
N VAL A 98 -6.93 12.11 2.01
CA VAL A 98 -6.84 12.33 3.46
C VAL A 98 -5.41 12.24 3.97
N PHE A 99 -4.63 11.29 3.49
CA PHE A 99 -3.22 11.13 3.88
C PHE A 99 -2.40 12.37 3.49
N ILE A 100 -2.53 12.85 2.25
CA ILE A 100 -1.78 14.02 1.80
C ILE A 100 -2.18 15.27 2.59
N SER A 101 -3.47 15.42 2.94
CA SER A 101 -3.95 16.46 3.86
C SER A 101 -3.21 16.43 5.20
N LYS A 102 -3.10 15.25 5.82
CA LYS A 102 -2.40 15.08 7.10
C LYS A 102 -0.91 15.35 6.98
N ILE A 103 -0.28 14.94 5.88
CA ILE A 103 1.14 15.23 5.59
C ILE A 103 1.38 16.74 5.46
N ILE A 104 0.48 17.47 4.79
CA ILE A 104 0.57 18.93 4.65
C ILE A 104 0.35 19.61 6.01
N GLU A 105 -0.60 19.12 6.81
CA GLU A 105 -0.80 19.60 8.19
C GLU A 105 0.47 19.41 9.02
N GLU A 106 1.07 18.21 9.00
CA GLU A 106 2.31 17.90 9.71
C GLU A 106 3.47 18.78 9.22
N PHE A 107 3.56 19.07 7.92
CA PHE A 107 4.52 20.05 7.39
C PHE A 107 4.40 21.42 8.07
N PHE A 108 3.17 21.96 8.23
CA PHE A 108 2.96 23.23 8.90
C PHE A 108 3.27 23.18 10.40
N MET A 109 3.06 22.02 11.05
CA MET A 109 3.46 21.81 12.44
C MET A 109 4.99 21.80 12.60
N CYS A 110 5.72 21.15 11.67
CA CYS A 110 7.19 21.13 11.66
C CYS A 110 7.81 22.46 11.23
N LYS A 111 7.10 23.23 10.39
CA LYS A 111 7.54 24.55 9.88
C LYS A 111 6.46 25.63 10.10
N PRO A 112 6.20 26.04 11.36
CA PRO A 112 5.19 27.07 11.64
C PRO A 112 5.48 28.41 10.95
N ASP A 113 6.76 28.74 10.72
CA ASP A 113 7.13 29.95 9.98
C ASP A 113 6.66 29.93 8.52
N ALA A 114 6.40 28.74 7.95
CA ALA A 114 5.79 28.63 6.62
C ALA A 114 4.36 29.16 6.59
N LEU A 115 3.71 29.36 7.75
CA LEU A 115 2.42 30.06 7.84
C LEU A 115 2.52 31.51 7.38
N SER A 116 3.67 32.16 7.56
CA SER A 116 3.90 33.52 7.04
C SER A 116 3.88 33.56 5.51
N MET A 117 4.03 32.41 4.85
CA MET A 117 3.93 32.28 3.39
C MET A 117 2.49 32.00 2.93
N ILE A 118 1.54 31.81 3.85
CA ILE A 118 0.13 31.73 3.52
C ILE A 118 -0.34 33.18 3.32
N ASN A 119 -0.52 33.60 2.06
CA ASN A 119 -1.00 34.93 1.68
C ASN A 119 -2.50 35.07 1.95
N GLN A 120 -2.88 35.03 3.22
CA GLN A 120 -4.27 34.86 3.62
C GLN A 120 -4.61 35.80 4.77
N ASP A 121 -5.42 36.80 4.46
CA ASP A 121 -5.97 37.70 5.47
C ASP A 121 -7.02 36.96 6.32
N ILE A 122 -7.06 37.29 7.61
CA ILE A 122 -8.18 36.97 8.51
C ILE A 122 -8.94 38.28 8.76
N LYS A 123 -10.25 38.28 8.50
CA LYS A 123 -11.08 39.44 8.84
C LYS A 123 -11.21 39.54 10.36
N PHE A 124 -11.21 40.74 10.93
CA PHE A 124 -11.39 40.93 12.38
C PHE A 124 -12.67 40.26 12.92
N SER A 125 -13.75 40.28 12.15
CA SER A 125 -15.00 39.60 12.49
C SER A 125 -14.84 38.09 12.65
N GLU A 126 -14.00 37.46 11.83
CA GLU A 126 -13.68 36.04 11.91
C GLU A 126 -12.69 35.77 13.05
N LEU A 127 -11.68 36.63 13.21
CA LEU A 127 -10.72 36.56 14.32
C LEU A 127 -11.42 36.57 15.69
N SER A 128 -12.49 37.36 15.83
CA SER A 128 -13.28 37.44 17.06
C SER A 128 -14.07 36.17 17.41
N THR A 129 -14.19 35.22 16.47
CA THR A 129 -14.87 33.93 16.70
C THR A 129 -13.94 32.85 17.25
N PHE A 130 -12.62 33.01 17.10
CA PHE A 130 -11.66 32.05 17.60
C PHE A 130 -11.41 32.23 19.09
N THR A 131 -11.33 31.11 19.81
CA THR A 131 -11.05 31.06 21.25
C THR A 131 -9.56 31.28 21.57
N SER A 132 -8.68 31.10 20.58
CA SER A 132 -7.23 31.26 20.73
C SER A 132 -6.52 31.55 19.40
N ILE A 133 -5.28 32.04 19.49
CA ILE A 133 -4.38 32.19 18.33
C ILE A 133 -4.10 30.83 17.68
N GLU A 134 -3.99 29.76 18.48
CA GLU A 134 -3.75 28.42 17.95
C GLU A 134 -4.94 27.90 17.12
N GLU A 135 -6.17 28.21 17.53
CA GLU A 135 -7.36 27.92 16.74
C GLU A 135 -7.38 28.70 15.41
N ALA A 136 -7.02 29.98 15.44
CA ALA A 136 -6.90 30.80 14.24
C ALA A 136 -5.82 30.26 13.28
N LYS A 137 -4.68 29.80 13.81
CA LYS A 137 -3.61 29.16 13.02
C LYS A 137 -4.10 27.87 12.35
N LYS A 138 -4.75 26.99 13.12
CA LYS A 138 -5.33 25.75 12.58
C LYS A 138 -6.32 26.06 11.46
N HIS A 139 -7.16 27.07 11.65
CA HIS A 139 -8.12 27.48 10.63
C HIS A 139 -7.41 27.91 9.31
N LEU A 140 -6.34 28.70 9.39
CA LEU A 140 -5.56 29.09 8.21
C LEU A 140 -4.91 27.89 7.51
N ILE A 141 -4.34 26.97 8.28
CA ILE A 141 -3.77 25.71 7.75
C ILE A 141 -4.84 24.94 6.98
N TRP A 142 -6.01 24.72 7.60
CA TRP A 142 -7.11 24.01 6.96
C TRP A 142 -7.61 24.69 5.68
N ARG A 143 -7.64 26.03 5.65
CA ARG A 143 -8.03 26.77 4.45
C ARG A 143 -7.01 26.62 3.32
N GLU A 144 -5.72 26.65 3.62
CA GLU A 144 -4.66 26.38 2.64
C GLU A 144 -4.71 24.94 2.12
N ILE A 145 -4.90 23.96 3.02
CA ILE A 145 -5.07 22.55 2.65
C ILE A 145 -6.26 22.37 1.71
N ASP A 146 -7.44 22.90 2.05
CA ASP A 146 -8.64 22.78 1.20
C ASP A 146 -8.43 23.40 -0.19
N LEU A 147 -7.75 24.54 -0.27
CA LEU A 147 -7.40 25.16 -1.55
C LEU A 147 -6.41 24.30 -2.35
N LEU A 148 -5.42 23.71 -1.68
CA LEU A 148 -4.44 22.86 -2.34
C LEU A 148 -5.09 21.58 -2.88
N LEU A 149 -5.92 20.90 -2.07
CA LEU A 149 -6.58 19.63 -2.41
C LEU A 149 -7.57 19.71 -3.59
N ARG A 150 -7.98 20.92 -3.99
CA ARG A 150 -8.79 21.16 -5.19
C ARG A 150 -7.99 21.07 -6.49
N ASN A 151 -6.66 21.11 -6.41
CA ASN A 151 -5.80 20.96 -7.57
C ASN A 151 -5.60 19.47 -7.90
N SER A 152 -4.82 19.19 -8.94
CA SER A 152 -4.47 17.83 -9.30
C SER A 152 -3.42 17.25 -8.34
N HIS A 153 -3.36 15.92 -8.26
CA HIS A 153 -2.39 15.21 -7.42
C HIS A 153 -0.94 15.60 -7.73
N ILE A 154 -0.63 15.86 -9.01
CA ILE A 154 0.69 16.36 -9.40
C ILE A 154 0.99 17.76 -8.86
N GLU A 155 0.00 18.66 -8.78
CA GLU A 155 0.18 19.98 -8.18
C GLU A 155 0.42 19.89 -6.66
N HIS A 156 -0.18 18.90 -5.98
CA HIS A 156 0.14 18.63 -4.57
C HIS A 156 1.63 18.29 -4.40
N LEU A 157 2.18 17.45 -5.29
CA LEU A 157 3.59 17.07 -5.27
C LEU A 157 4.51 18.24 -5.59
N LYS A 158 4.19 19.05 -6.61
CA LYS A 158 4.94 20.28 -6.93
C LYS A 158 4.95 21.25 -5.76
N TRP A 159 3.83 21.39 -5.06
CA TRP A 159 3.73 22.23 -3.87
C TRP A 159 4.67 21.72 -2.77
N LEU A 160 4.64 20.42 -2.46
CA LEU A 160 5.50 19.80 -1.45
C LEU A 160 6.98 19.90 -1.83
N GLU A 161 7.33 19.62 -3.08
CA GLU A 161 8.69 19.69 -3.59
C GLU A 161 9.28 21.09 -3.39
N LYS A 162 8.51 22.12 -3.79
CA LYS A 162 8.90 23.52 -3.65
C LYS A 162 8.99 23.96 -2.18
N LYS A 163 7.99 23.63 -1.35
CA LYS A 163 7.91 24.07 0.05
C LYS A 163 8.93 23.37 0.93
N CYS A 164 9.18 22.08 0.71
CA CYS A 164 10.13 21.29 1.47
C CYS A 164 11.56 21.36 0.89
N LYS A 165 11.76 21.99 -0.27
CA LYS A 165 13.04 22.05 -0.98
C LYS A 165 13.62 20.64 -1.20
N ILE A 166 12.76 19.76 -1.69
CA ILE A 166 13.10 18.41 -2.11
C ILE A 166 13.29 18.46 -3.62
N ASN A 167 14.13 17.61 -4.18
CA ASN A 167 14.24 17.43 -5.62
C ASN A 167 13.81 16.00 -5.94
N GLY A 168 13.12 15.80 -7.05
CA GLY A 168 12.83 14.46 -7.58
C GLY A 168 11.42 13.95 -7.31
N LEU A 169 10.59 14.65 -6.52
CA LEU A 169 9.21 14.21 -6.26
C LEU A 169 8.36 14.18 -7.53
N THR A 170 8.67 15.06 -8.49
CA THR A 170 7.94 15.19 -9.76
C THR A 170 8.76 14.76 -10.99
N THR A 171 9.94 14.17 -10.79
CA THR A 171 10.85 13.82 -11.91
C THR A 171 11.45 12.40 -11.85
N ASP A 172 11.25 11.64 -10.77
CA ASP A 172 11.74 10.24 -10.69
C ASP A 172 10.68 9.21 -11.14
N ASN A 173 11.09 8.29 -12.02
CA ASN A 173 10.38 8.06 -13.29
C ASN A 173 9.58 6.73 -13.39
N LYS A 174 9.26 6.06 -12.27
CA LYS A 174 8.42 4.83 -12.29
C LYS A 174 7.17 4.94 -11.41
N TRP A 175 7.33 5.24 -10.13
CA TRP A 175 6.18 5.30 -9.21
C TRP A 175 5.28 6.50 -9.53
N LEU A 176 5.87 7.63 -9.89
CA LEU A 176 5.15 8.85 -10.26
C LEU A 176 4.21 8.64 -11.44
N LEU A 177 4.69 8.01 -12.53
CA LEU A 177 3.89 7.79 -13.74
C LEU A 177 2.67 6.89 -13.44
N ASN A 178 2.89 5.78 -12.74
CA ASN A 178 1.79 4.90 -12.35
C ASN A 178 0.84 5.60 -11.37
N PHE A 179 1.35 6.42 -10.44
CA PHE A 179 0.52 7.15 -9.49
C PHE A 179 -0.38 8.17 -10.18
N ILE A 180 0.16 8.95 -11.11
CA ILE A 180 -0.61 9.91 -11.92
C ILE A 180 -1.72 9.18 -12.67
N GLU A 181 -1.38 8.09 -13.37
CA GLU A 181 -2.36 7.28 -14.10
C GLU A 181 -3.48 6.76 -13.20
N VAL A 182 -3.15 6.22 -12.02
CA VAL A 182 -4.15 5.73 -11.05
C VAL A 182 -5.08 6.84 -10.58
N THR A 183 -4.53 8.03 -10.28
CA THR A 183 -5.33 9.19 -9.85
C THR A 183 -6.23 9.72 -10.96
N GLU A 184 -5.77 9.74 -12.20
CA GLU A 184 -6.58 10.14 -13.36
C GLU A 184 -7.61 9.08 -13.74
N ARG A 185 -7.29 7.79 -13.61
CA ARG A 185 -8.26 6.71 -13.82
C ARG A 185 -9.37 6.76 -12.78
N ARG A 186 -9.05 7.14 -11.53
CA ARG A 186 -10.09 7.44 -10.52
C ARG A 186 -11.02 8.54 -11.01
N ASN A 187 -10.50 9.63 -11.57
CA ASN A 187 -11.33 10.71 -12.09
C ASN A 187 -12.27 10.22 -13.21
N LEU A 188 -11.78 9.35 -14.09
CA LEU A 188 -12.63 8.70 -15.10
C LEU A 188 -13.75 7.86 -14.48
N PHE A 189 -13.47 7.06 -13.45
CA PHE A 189 -14.49 6.26 -12.78
C PHE A 189 -15.55 7.10 -12.07
N VAL A 190 -15.19 8.25 -11.52
CA VAL A 190 -16.13 9.15 -10.84
C VAL A 190 -16.96 9.97 -11.85
N HIS A 191 -16.32 10.51 -12.88
CA HIS A 191 -16.92 11.57 -13.70
C HIS A 191 -17.31 11.15 -15.11
N ASN A 192 -16.78 10.02 -15.61
CA ASN A 192 -17.00 9.60 -16.98
C ASN A 192 -17.27 8.09 -17.12
N ASP A 193 -17.68 7.42 -16.04
CA ASP A 193 -18.01 5.99 -16.02
C ASP A 193 -16.88 5.08 -16.57
N GLY A 194 -15.63 5.54 -16.39
CA GLY A 194 -14.43 4.87 -16.90
C GLY A 194 -14.18 5.05 -18.40
N ILE A 195 -14.92 5.90 -19.09
CA ILE A 195 -14.73 6.18 -20.50
C ILE A 195 -13.53 7.13 -20.68
N VAL A 196 -12.58 6.77 -21.54
CA VAL A 196 -11.41 7.60 -21.86
C VAL A 196 -11.87 8.87 -22.58
N ASN A 197 -11.41 10.02 -22.10
CA ASN A 197 -11.66 11.33 -22.70
C ASN A 197 -10.34 12.09 -22.93
N LYS A 198 -10.43 13.20 -23.68
CA LYS A 198 -9.28 14.05 -24.01
C LYS A 198 -8.56 14.61 -22.78
N GLN A 199 -9.27 14.85 -21.69
CA GLN A 199 -8.68 15.36 -20.46
C GLN A 199 -7.75 14.32 -19.83
N TYR A 200 -8.20 13.07 -19.70
CA TYR A 200 -7.38 11.97 -19.19
C TYR A 200 -6.13 11.76 -20.04
N ILE A 201 -6.29 11.66 -21.38
CA ILE A 201 -5.15 11.50 -22.29
C ILE A 201 -4.18 12.68 -22.14
N GLY A 202 -4.70 13.92 -22.18
CA GLY A 202 -3.88 15.12 -22.07
C GLY A 202 -3.07 15.18 -20.77
N VAL A 203 -3.70 14.94 -19.61
CA VAL A 203 -2.99 14.94 -18.33
C VAL A 203 -1.94 13.83 -18.27
N CYS A 204 -2.27 12.63 -18.75
CA CYS A 204 -1.31 11.52 -18.81
C CYS A 204 -0.10 11.86 -19.70
N GLU A 205 -0.32 12.33 -20.93
CA GLU A 205 0.73 12.68 -21.88
C GLU A 205 1.61 13.84 -21.38
N GLU A 206 1.00 14.89 -20.80
CA GLU A 206 1.71 16.04 -20.22
C GLU A 206 2.69 15.63 -19.11
N ASN A 207 2.40 14.52 -18.42
CA ASN A 207 3.22 13.99 -17.34
C ASN A 207 4.04 12.75 -17.74
N GLY A 208 4.05 12.37 -19.02
CA GLY A 208 4.88 11.26 -19.54
C GLY A 208 4.32 9.86 -19.28
N VAL A 209 3.04 9.73 -18.93
CA VAL A 209 2.36 8.43 -18.83
C VAL A 209 2.08 7.91 -20.24
N ASP A 210 2.51 6.68 -20.54
CA ASP A 210 2.22 6.06 -21.83
C ASP A 210 0.75 5.62 -21.93
N VAL A 211 -0.01 6.37 -22.72
CA VAL A 211 -1.41 6.11 -23.06
C VAL A 211 -1.61 5.85 -24.55
N SER A 212 -0.53 5.60 -25.30
CA SER A 212 -0.56 5.42 -26.76
C SER A 212 -1.40 4.21 -27.23
N HIS A 213 -1.65 3.27 -26.33
CA HIS A 213 -2.45 2.07 -26.56
C HIS A 213 -3.96 2.30 -26.36
N LEU A 214 -4.37 3.45 -25.80
CA LEU A 214 -5.75 3.76 -25.47
C LEU A 214 -6.43 4.58 -26.56
N ASN A 215 -7.71 4.31 -26.79
CA ASN A 215 -8.53 5.11 -27.70
C ASN A 215 -9.53 5.99 -26.93
N GLU A 216 -9.83 7.19 -27.44
CA GLU A 216 -10.98 7.95 -26.94
C GLU A 216 -12.26 7.10 -27.04
N GLN A 217 -13.18 7.25 -26.07
CA GLN A 217 -14.41 6.46 -25.94
C GLN A 217 -14.20 5.00 -25.53
N GLU A 218 -12.98 4.52 -25.39
CA GLU A 218 -12.70 3.22 -24.78
C GLU A 218 -13.12 3.23 -23.31
N ARG A 219 -13.74 2.14 -22.84
CA ARG A 219 -14.15 2.00 -21.45
C ARG A 219 -13.12 1.18 -20.68
N LEU A 220 -12.41 1.83 -19.77
CA LEU A 220 -11.47 1.19 -18.87
C LEU A 220 -12.20 0.42 -17.77
N LYS A 221 -11.67 -0.77 -17.46
CA LYS A 221 -12.14 -1.61 -16.36
C LYS A 221 -11.18 -1.53 -15.17
N CYS A 222 -11.67 -1.96 -14.01
CA CYS A 222 -10.88 -2.19 -12.80
C CYS A 222 -10.92 -3.70 -12.52
N ASP A 223 -10.23 -4.47 -13.34
CA ASP A 223 -10.08 -5.91 -13.10
C ASP A 223 -9.16 -6.17 -11.90
N LYS A 224 -9.04 -7.44 -11.51
CA LYS A 224 -8.25 -7.84 -10.34
C LYS A 224 -6.77 -7.46 -10.47
N GLU A 225 -6.21 -7.57 -11.66
CA GLU A 225 -4.79 -7.27 -11.91
C GLU A 225 -4.53 -5.78 -11.77
N TYR A 226 -5.33 -4.95 -12.45
CA TYR A 226 -5.24 -3.50 -12.35
C TYR A 226 -5.54 -3.02 -10.92
N PHE A 227 -6.55 -3.59 -10.26
CA PHE A 227 -6.87 -3.26 -8.87
C PHE A 227 -5.66 -3.48 -7.95
N ASN A 228 -5.05 -4.66 -8.00
CA ASN A 228 -3.87 -4.97 -7.19
C ASN A 228 -2.70 -4.03 -7.50
N LYS A 229 -2.45 -3.77 -8.79
CA LYS A 229 -1.41 -2.83 -9.22
C LYS A 229 -1.67 -1.42 -8.69
N ALA A 230 -2.88 -0.91 -8.81
CA ALA A 230 -3.24 0.43 -8.36
C ALA A 230 -3.09 0.59 -6.85
N PHE A 231 -3.46 -0.42 -6.06
CA PHE A 231 -3.26 -0.43 -4.61
C PHE A 231 -1.78 -0.44 -4.24
N SER A 232 -0.96 -1.29 -4.89
CA SER A 232 0.49 -1.30 -4.70
C SER A 232 1.12 0.06 -5.03
N VAL A 233 0.68 0.70 -6.12
CA VAL A 233 1.17 2.03 -6.52
C VAL A 233 0.83 3.09 -5.47
N LEU A 234 -0.43 3.18 -5.02
CA LEU A 234 -0.84 4.13 -3.98
C LEU A 234 -0.06 3.90 -2.68
N TYR A 235 0.13 2.63 -2.35
CA TYR A 235 0.83 2.23 -1.14
C TYR A 235 2.32 2.60 -1.16
N GLU A 236 3.05 2.13 -2.18
CA GLU A 236 4.46 2.42 -2.39
C GLU A 236 4.69 3.92 -2.46
N PHE A 237 3.90 4.63 -3.27
CA PHE A 237 4.05 6.06 -3.44
C PHE A 237 3.81 6.83 -2.13
N GLY A 238 2.77 6.49 -1.37
CA GLY A 238 2.48 7.14 -0.10
C GLY A 238 3.58 6.93 0.94
N ILE A 239 4.10 5.71 1.10
CA ILE A 239 5.21 5.43 2.03
C ILE A 239 6.48 6.17 1.61
N LEU A 240 6.86 6.08 0.35
CA LEU A 240 8.07 6.74 -0.15
C LEU A 240 7.99 8.26 0.01
N LEU A 241 6.83 8.86 -0.27
CA LEU A 241 6.58 10.28 -0.06
C LEU A 241 6.70 10.66 1.42
N ALA A 242 6.02 9.94 2.31
CA ALA A 242 6.03 10.24 3.74
C ALA A 242 7.44 10.16 4.33
N HIS A 243 8.19 9.09 4.04
CA HIS A 243 9.57 8.93 4.53
C HIS A 243 10.50 9.98 3.96
N THR A 244 10.35 10.32 2.67
CA THR A 244 11.16 11.37 2.04
C THR A 244 10.91 12.73 2.72
N LEU A 245 9.65 13.03 3.07
CA LEU A 245 9.29 14.26 3.78
C LEU A 245 9.74 14.25 5.24
N TRP A 246 9.49 13.16 5.97
CA TRP A 246 9.86 13.03 7.38
C TRP A 246 11.35 13.26 7.59
N ARG A 247 12.19 12.52 6.85
CA ARG A 247 13.66 12.60 6.92
C ARG A 247 14.18 13.98 6.51
N LYS A 248 13.47 14.68 5.63
CA LYS A 248 13.82 16.04 5.20
C LYS A 248 13.44 17.10 6.24
N LEU A 249 12.26 16.97 6.84
CA LEU A 249 11.68 17.98 7.71
C LEU A 249 12.24 17.89 9.12
N LEU A 250 12.53 16.67 9.58
CA LEU A 250 13.01 16.35 10.94
C LEU A 250 14.25 15.45 10.87
N PRO A 251 15.41 15.96 10.44
CA PRO A 251 16.66 15.17 10.40
C PRO A 251 17.09 14.61 11.76
N GLU A 252 16.62 15.21 12.85
CA GLU A 252 16.83 14.74 14.22
C GLU A 252 16.05 13.46 14.58
N GLU A 253 15.00 13.13 13.82
CA GLU A 253 14.19 11.90 13.99
C GLU A 253 14.64 10.78 13.01
N ILE A 254 15.83 10.89 12.41
CA ILE A 254 16.30 9.94 11.38
C ILE A 254 16.37 8.49 11.87
N ASP A 255 16.78 8.27 13.12
CA ASP A 255 16.86 6.93 13.72
C ASP A 255 15.46 6.34 13.94
N GLN A 256 14.48 7.19 14.33
CA GLN A 256 13.08 6.79 14.44
C GLN A 256 12.53 6.39 13.06
N ALA A 257 12.79 7.20 12.04
CA ALA A 257 12.39 6.89 10.67
C ALA A 257 13.05 5.61 10.12
N ASN A 258 14.28 5.29 10.55
CA ASN A 258 14.97 4.04 10.21
C ASN A 258 14.32 2.83 10.88
N ASN A 259 14.05 2.89 12.17
CA ASN A 259 13.37 1.82 12.89
C ASN A 259 11.96 1.59 12.34
N PHE A 260 11.24 2.66 12.06
CA PHE A 260 9.89 2.58 11.54
C PHE A 260 9.84 1.87 10.17
N ILE A 261 10.76 2.16 9.23
CA ILE A 261 10.76 1.44 7.95
C ILE A 261 11.08 -0.06 8.13
N HIS A 262 11.89 -0.44 9.13
CA HIS A 262 12.12 -1.85 9.45
C HIS A 262 10.83 -2.54 9.89
N ASP A 263 10.15 -1.98 10.90
CA ASP A 263 8.91 -2.55 11.44
C ASP A 263 7.82 -2.61 10.37
N GLN A 264 7.68 -1.53 9.59
CA GLN A 264 6.76 -1.50 8.46
C GLN A 264 7.07 -2.58 7.42
N SER A 265 8.35 -2.78 7.07
CA SER A 265 8.72 -3.80 6.10
C SER A 265 8.40 -5.22 6.60
N VAL A 266 8.55 -5.49 7.90
CA VAL A 266 8.16 -6.77 8.48
C VAL A 266 6.64 -6.97 8.41
N ASN A 267 5.86 -5.97 8.80
CA ASN A 267 4.39 -6.02 8.72
C ASN A 267 3.92 -6.25 7.28
N MET A 268 4.53 -5.57 6.30
CA MET A 268 4.24 -5.77 4.89
C MET A 268 4.54 -7.19 4.39
N ILE A 269 5.62 -7.81 4.88
CA ILE A 269 5.94 -9.20 4.57
C ILE A 269 4.87 -10.14 5.16
N ILE A 270 4.41 -9.88 6.40
CA ILE A 270 3.33 -10.64 7.03
C ILE A 270 2.05 -10.55 6.20
N ASP A 271 1.72 -9.34 5.74
CA ASP A 271 0.52 -9.06 4.93
C ASP A 271 0.63 -9.55 3.47
N GLY A 272 1.75 -10.16 3.09
CA GLY A 272 1.97 -10.71 1.75
C GLY A 272 2.24 -9.68 0.66
N ASN A 273 2.53 -8.43 1.02
CA ASN A 273 2.82 -7.32 0.09
C ASN A 273 4.26 -7.36 -0.44
N LEU A 274 4.73 -8.55 -0.86
CA LEU A 274 6.14 -8.84 -1.12
C LEU A 274 6.75 -7.98 -2.24
N ASP A 275 6.02 -7.73 -3.32
CA ASP A 275 6.51 -6.88 -4.42
C ASP A 275 6.74 -5.43 -3.97
N SER A 276 5.81 -4.88 -3.19
CA SER A 276 5.94 -3.53 -2.64
C SER A 276 7.07 -3.43 -1.61
N VAL A 277 7.34 -4.49 -0.82
CA VAL A 277 8.52 -4.54 0.07
C VAL A 277 9.81 -4.41 -0.75
N ILE A 278 9.92 -5.15 -1.85
CA ILE A 278 11.11 -5.09 -2.71
C ILE A 278 11.29 -3.69 -3.27
N GLU A 279 10.26 -3.11 -3.88
CA GLU A 279 10.34 -1.77 -4.49
C GLU A 279 10.73 -0.70 -3.47
N ILE A 280 10.10 -0.72 -2.28
CA ILE A 280 10.37 0.25 -1.23
C ILE A 280 11.78 0.07 -0.67
N LEU A 281 12.16 -1.13 -0.23
CA LEU A 281 13.46 -1.35 0.38
C LEU A 281 14.63 -1.14 -0.61
N THR A 282 14.42 -1.47 -1.89
CA THR A 282 15.38 -1.12 -2.96
C THR A 282 15.51 0.38 -3.13
N TYR A 283 14.41 1.15 -3.11
CA TYR A 283 14.49 2.61 -3.14
C TYR A 283 15.28 3.17 -1.96
N PHE A 284 15.03 2.69 -0.75
CA PHE A 284 15.76 3.13 0.44
C PHE A 284 17.26 2.86 0.30
N LYS A 285 17.64 1.69 -0.20
CA LYS A 285 19.03 1.34 -0.44
C LYS A 285 19.68 2.19 -1.54
N ASP A 286 18.99 2.41 -2.65
CA ASP A 286 19.59 3.06 -3.82
C ASP A 286 19.59 4.58 -3.71
N LYS A 287 18.55 5.17 -3.12
CA LYS A 287 18.33 6.63 -3.08
C LYS A 287 18.55 7.24 -1.70
N LEU A 288 18.31 6.48 -0.63
CA LEU A 288 18.40 6.96 0.76
C LEU A 288 19.53 6.31 1.57
N SER A 289 20.42 5.52 0.98
CA SER A 289 21.52 4.85 1.71
C SER A 289 22.41 5.77 2.54
N ARG A 290 22.58 7.03 2.11
CA ARG A 290 23.36 8.03 2.87
C ARG A 290 22.68 8.49 4.17
N GLN A 291 21.39 8.19 4.33
CA GLN A 291 20.57 8.50 5.49
C GLN A 291 20.31 7.26 6.37
N LEU A 292 20.93 6.13 6.02
CA LEU A 292 20.84 4.87 6.75
C LEU A 292 22.19 4.60 7.40
N ASP A 293 22.17 4.17 8.66
CA ASP A 293 23.36 3.62 9.32
C ASP A 293 23.62 2.17 8.87
N GLU A 294 24.75 1.62 9.28
CA GLU A 294 25.14 0.25 8.88
C GLU A 294 24.18 -0.80 9.42
N GLU A 295 23.63 -0.60 10.62
CA GLU A 295 22.61 -1.46 11.23
C GLU A 295 21.34 -1.50 10.38
N SER A 296 20.82 -0.33 9.99
CA SER A 296 19.63 -0.22 9.14
C SER A 296 19.86 -0.83 7.76
N LEU A 297 21.04 -0.62 7.18
CA LEU A 297 21.38 -1.24 5.89
C LEU A 297 21.43 -2.77 5.98
N MET A 298 21.89 -3.34 7.09
CA MET A 298 21.88 -4.79 7.30
C MET A 298 20.46 -5.33 7.46
N ILE A 299 19.60 -4.65 8.22
CA ILE A 299 18.20 -5.06 8.41
C ILE A 299 17.44 -4.99 7.08
N ILE A 300 17.65 -3.94 6.29
CA ILE A 300 17.09 -3.82 4.93
C ILE A 300 17.55 -4.97 4.04
N ASP A 301 18.83 -5.34 4.08
CA ASP A 301 19.35 -6.47 3.29
C ASP A 301 18.76 -7.81 3.72
N ILE A 302 18.58 -8.02 5.02
CA ILE A 302 17.90 -9.21 5.57
C ILE A 302 16.44 -9.26 5.11
N ASN A 303 15.70 -8.15 5.26
CA ASN A 303 14.28 -8.11 4.90
C ASN A 303 14.08 -8.23 3.38
N LEU A 304 14.97 -7.66 2.55
CA LEU A 304 14.99 -7.90 1.11
C LEU A 304 15.23 -9.38 0.79
N ALA A 305 16.30 -9.98 1.31
CA ALA A 305 16.62 -11.39 1.07
C ALA A 305 15.47 -12.32 1.51
N GLN A 306 14.94 -12.08 2.70
CA GLN A 306 13.75 -12.75 3.23
C GLN A 306 12.56 -12.64 2.27
N THR A 307 12.31 -11.45 1.73
CA THR A 307 11.19 -11.21 0.82
C THR A 307 11.34 -11.99 -0.48
N TYR A 308 12.54 -12.03 -1.08
CA TYR A 308 12.82 -12.85 -2.26
C TYR A 308 12.62 -14.34 -1.97
N LYS A 309 13.08 -14.83 -0.81
CA LYS A 309 12.83 -16.19 -0.36
C LYS A 309 11.33 -16.50 -0.30
N TRP A 310 10.51 -15.61 0.27
CA TRP A 310 9.06 -15.81 0.34
C TRP A 310 8.33 -15.69 -0.99
N LYS A 311 8.93 -15.04 -1.99
CA LYS A 311 8.46 -15.10 -3.38
C LYS A 311 8.86 -16.39 -4.10
N GLY A 312 9.64 -17.26 -3.47
CA GLY A 312 10.17 -18.49 -4.06
C GLY A 312 11.47 -18.30 -4.85
N ASP A 313 12.12 -17.14 -4.74
CA ASP A 313 13.38 -16.82 -5.40
C ASP A 313 14.56 -16.98 -4.42
N GLN A 314 14.93 -18.24 -4.17
CA GLN A 314 16.04 -18.58 -3.29
C GLN A 314 17.38 -18.09 -3.84
N GLU A 315 17.58 -18.11 -5.17
CA GLU A 315 18.81 -17.64 -5.80
C GLU A 315 19.07 -16.16 -5.50
N LYS A 316 18.03 -15.31 -5.62
CA LYS A 316 18.17 -13.89 -5.32
C LYS A 316 18.38 -13.61 -3.83
N CYS A 317 17.75 -14.40 -2.96
CA CYS A 317 17.99 -14.36 -1.51
C CYS A 317 19.48 -14.59 -1.21
N GLU A 318 20.07 -15.65 -1.77
CA GLU A 318 21.48 -15.99 -1.59
C GLU A 318 22.42 -14.92 -2.19
N GLU A 319 22.11 -14.43 -3.39
CA GLU A 319 22.88 -13.35 -4.03
C GLU A 319 22.96 -12.10 -3.14
N LEU A 320 21.84 -11.71 -2.52
CA LEU A 320 21.80 -10.53 -1.64
C LEU A 320 22.59 -10.75 -0.36
N LEU A 321 22.41 -11.89 0.30
CA LEU A 321 23.13 -12.20 1.53
C LEU A 321 24.64 -12.31 1.30
N ASN A 322 25.08 -12.90 0.19
CA ASN A 322 26.51 -13.06 -0.10
C ASN A 322 27.28 -11.74 -0.36
N LYS A 323 26.59 -10.60 -0.43
CA LYS A 323 27.22 -9.27 -0.56
C LYS A 323 27.87 -8.77 0.74
N ARG A 324 27.54 -9.38 1.89
CA ARG A 324 28.07 -8.99 3.20
C ARG A 324 28.80 -10.13 3.90
N LYS A 325 29.75 -9.77 4.77
CA LYS A 325 30.49 -10.71 5.63
C LYS A 325 29.77 -10.92 6.96
N TRP A 326 28.58 -11.54 6.94
CA TRP A 326 27.72 -11.70 8.12
C TRP A 326 28.40 -12.27 9.37
N MET A 327 29.41 -13.12 9.18
CA MET A 327 30.14 -13.76 10.27
C MET A 327 30.94 -12.80 11.16
N THR A 328 31.15 -11.55 10.75
CA THR A 328 31.83 -10.53 11.58
C THR A 328 30.89 -9.73 12.47
N TYR A 329 29.57 -9.92 12.34
CA TYR A 329 28.56 -9.14 13.07
C TYR A 329 28.01 -9.90 14.28
N ASN A 330 27.09 -9.26 15.02
CA ASN A 330 26.43 -9.85 16.19
C ASN A 330 25.63 -11.11 15.84
N ASN A 331 25.36 -11.94 16.85
CA ASN A 331 24.74 -13.25 16.64
C ASN A 331 23.32 -13.14 16.08
N LYS A 332 22.56 -12.06 16.36
CA LYS A 332 21.26 -11.77 15.72
C LYS A 332 21.31 -11.79 14.19
N TYR A 333 22.35 -11.20 13.61
CA TYR A 333 22.54 -11.14 12.16
C TYR A 333 23.04 -12.46 11.58
N LYS A 334 23.90 -13.18 12.30
CA LYS A 334 24.33 -14.53 11.91
C LYS A 334 23.14 -15.50 11.93
N LEU A 335 22.28 -15.39 12.94
CA LEU A 335 21.07 -16.19 13.08
C LEU A 335 20.13 -15.95 11.89
N ALA A 336 19.88 -14.68 11.56
CA ALA A 336 19.09 -14.30 10.39
C ALA A 336 19.65 -14.91 9.09
N TYR A 337 20.97 -14.74 8.86
CA TYR A 337 21.66 -15.32 7.71
C TYR A 337 21.47 -16.84 7.61
N TYR A 338 21.78 -17.60 8.68
CA TYR A 338 21.70 -19.06 8.63
C TYR A 338 20.27 -19.56 8.41
N CYS A 339 19.26 -18.91 9.03
CA CYS A 339 17.85 -19.24 8.80
C CYS A 339 17.44 -19.01 7.33
N LEU A 340 17.86 -17.91 6.72
CA LEU A 340 17.54 -17.62 5.32
C LEU A 340 18.27 -18.55 4.34
N MET A 341 19.49 -18.97 4.68
CA MET A 341 20.28 -19.96 3.93
C MET A 341 19.85 -21.42 4.14
N ASN A 342 18.79 -21.68 4.91
CA ASN A 342 18.34 -23.04 5.28
C ASN A 342 19.39 -23.87 6.07
N ASP A 343 20.38 -23.22 6.68
CA ASP A 343 21.39 -23.87 7.51
C ASP A 343 20.91 -23.95 8.95
N TYR A 344 19.96 -24.86 9.18
CA TYR A 344 19.29 -24.98 10.46
C TYR A 344 20.21 -25.48 11.58
N GLU A 345 21.25 -26.24 11.24
CA GLU A 345 22.26 -26.70 12.20
C GLU A 345 23.07 -25.55 12.79
N ASN A 346 23.55 -24.63 11.94
CA ASN A 346 24.29 -23.48 12.44
C ASN A 346 23.36 -22.43 13.05
N SER A 347 22.14 -22.23 12.51
CA SER A 347 21.16 -21.34 13.15
C SER A 347 20.83 -21.78 14.58
N ALA A 348 20.67 -23.09 14.82
CA ALA A 348 20.42 -23.67 16.14
C ALA A 348 21.59 -23.43 17.11
N LYS A 349 22.84 -23.57 16.65
CA LYS A 349 24.03 -23.26 17.47
C LYS A 349 24.07 -21.79 17.86
N ILE A 350 23.81 -20.89 16.91
CA ILE A 350 23.79 -19.44 17.16
C ILE A 350 22.67 -19.08 18.15
N LEU A 351 21.48 -19.66 17.99
CA LEU A 351 20.33 -19.41 18.87
C LEU A 351 20.65 -19.67 20.35
N LYS A 352 21.38 -20.75 20.65
CA LYS A 352 21.77 -21.10 22.04
C LYS A 352 22.68 -20.06 22.68
N ILE A 353 23.59 -19.49 21.89
CA ILE A 353 24.60 -18.51 22.35
C ILE A 353 24.17 -17.06 22.14
N LEU A 354 22.91 -16.84 21.76
CA LEU A 354 22.35 -15.51 21.59
C LEU A 354 22.39 -14.75 22.93
N ASP A 355 22.91 -13.53 22.90
CA ASP A 355 23.00 -12.65 24.07
C ASP A 355 21.67 -11.90 24.24
N GLU A 356 21.22 -11.72 25.48
CA GLU A 356 20.01 -10.93 25.79
C GLU A 356 20.14 -9.47 25.35
N GLN A 357 21.37 -8.94 25.24
CA GLN A 357 21.64 -7.58 24.78
C GLN A 357 21.51 -7.39 23.27
N GLU A 358 21.35 -8.47 22.49
CA GLU A 358 21.25 -8.37 21.03
C GLU A 358 19.83 -8.05 20.53
N GLU A 359 18.90 -7.65 21.42
CA GLU A 359 17.57 -7.12 21.07
C GLU A 359 16.75 -8.04 20.15
N ILE A 360 16.96 -9.36 20.27
CA ILE A 360 16.10 -10.37 19.66
C ILE A 360 15.59 -11.34 20.72
N ASP A 361 14.31 -11.21 21.05
CA ASP A 361 13.65 -12.01 22.06
C ASP A 361 12.93 -13.24 21.50
N LYS A 362 12.39 -14.04 22.41
CA LYS A 362 11.64 -15.26 22.09
C LYS A 362 10.38 -14.98 21.26
N ASP A 363 9.73 -13.84 21.46
CA ASP A 363 8.48 -13.49 20.78
C ASP A 363 8.76 -13.01 19.36
N GLN A 364 9.87 -12.30 19.14
CA GLN A 364 10.37 -12.00 17.81
C GLN A 364 10.73 -13.28 17.04
N ILE A 365 11.36 -14.27 17.68
CA ILE A 365 11.66 -15.55 17.04
C ILE A 365 10.37 -16.32 16.65
N ARG A 366 9.33 -16.24 17.46
CA ARG A 366 8.02 -16.85 17.19
C ARG A 366 7.26 -16.18 16.06
N ASN A 367 7.30 -14.86 15.99
CA ASN A 367 6.38 -14.09 15.16
C ASN A 367 7.03 -13.55 13.90
N TRP A 368 8.32 -13.21 13.92
CA TRP A 368 8.99 -12.63 12.76
C TRP A 368 8.94 -13.66 11.61
N PRO A 369 8.40 -13.29 10.43
CA PRO A 369 8.36 -14.17 9.28
C PRO A 369 9.71 -14.74 8.85
N LEU A 370 10.85 -14.12 9.23
CA LEU A 370 12.19 -14.62 8.96
C LEU A 370 12.38 -16.07 9.41
N PHE A 371 11.84 -16.44 10.58
CA PHE A 371 12.01 -17.76 11.16
C PHE A 371 10.93 -18.76 10.73
N LYS A 372 10.02 -18.40 9.80
CA LYS A 372 8.86 -19.23 9.42
C LYS A 372 9.22 -20.68 9.12
N GLU A 373 10.27 -20.91 8.32
CA GLU A 373 10.72 -22.26 7.99
C GLU A 373 11.58 -22.87 9.10
N ALA A 374 12.45 -22.09 9.75
CA ALA A 374 13.25 -22.55 10.89
C ALA A 374 12.38 -23.12 12.02
N ARG A 375 11.22 -22.50 12.28
CA ARG A 375 10.22 -22.97 13.26
C ARG A 375 9.67 -24.37 12.97
N THR A 376 9.80 -24.87 11.74
CA THR A 376 9.38 -26.23 11.36
C THR A 376 10.49 -27.28 11.49
N ASN A 377 11.73 -26.86 11.76
CA ASN A 377 12.88 -27.73 11.87
C ASN A 377 13.10 -28.22 13.31
N GLU A 378 13.17 -29.55 13.52
CA GLU A 378 13.32 -30.16 14.85
C GLU A 378 14.58 -29.67 15.60
N THR A 379 15.72 -29.54 14.93
CA THR A 379 16.98 -29.08 15.54
C THR A 379 16.85 -27.66 16.09
N PHE A 380 16.16 -26.80 15.33
CA PHE A 380 15.89 -25.42 15.74
C PHE A 380 14.90 -25.37 16.90
N GLN A 381 13.80 -26.12 16.84
CA GLN A 381 12.79 -26.21 17.90
C GLN A 381 13.39 -26.66 19.24
N ASN A 382 14.20 -27.73 19.22
CA ASN A 382 14.88 -28.24 20.41
C ASN A 382 15.82 -27.19 21.02
N SER A 383 16.55 -26.45 20.18
CA SER A 383 17.46 -25.41 20.62
C SER A 383 16.74 -24.20 21.21
N PHE A 384 15.57 -23.84 20.65
CA PHE A 384 14.71 -22.82 21.22
C PHE A 384 14.20 -23.23 22.60
N GLN A 385 13.68 -24.46 22.74
CA GLN A 385 13.19 -24.97 24.02
C GLN A 385 14.29 -25.04 25.08
N GLU A 386 15.50 -25.44 24.70
CA GLU A 386 16.65 -25.44 25.61
C GLU A 386 17.04 -24.03 26.07
N LYS A 387 16.97 -23.03 25.18
CA LYS A 387 17.32 -21.63 25.49
C LYS A 387 16.27 -20.93 26.35
N PHE A 388 14.99 -21.12 26.04
CA PHE A 388 13.89 -20.34 26.64
C PHE A 388 13.00 -21.12 27.60
N GLY A 389 13.17 -22.44 27.72
CA GLY A 389 12.42 -23.30 28.64
C GLY A 389 11.00 -23.64 28.19
N GLU A 390 10.60 -23.26 26.98
CA GLU A 390 9.26 -23.47 26.44
C GLU A 390 9.31 -23.78 24.93
N PRO A 391 8.35 -24.55 24.37
CA PRO A 391 8.31 -24.82 22.95
C PRO A 391 8.10 -23.54 22.14
N ILE A 392 8.58 -23.55 20.89
CA ILE A 392 8.47 -22.43 19.96
C ILE A 392 7.06 -22.24 19.42
#